data_AF-A0A935RUQ1-F1
#
_entry.id   AF-A0A935RUQ1-F1
#
_cell.length_a   1.000
_cell.length_b   1.000
_cell.length_c   1.000
_cell.angle_alpha   90.00
_cell.angle_beta   90.00
_cell.angle_gamma   90.00
#
_symmetry.space_group_name_H-M   'P 1'
#
loop_
_entity.id
_entity.type
_entity.pdbx_description
1 polymer ?
#
loop_
_entity_poly.entity_id
_entity_poly.type
_entity_poly.pdbx_seq_one_letter_code
_entity_poly.pdbx_strand_id
1 'polypeptide(L)' 'MSDKTDQVTIGSNIHLINSNNIIVMSNNEKTIVIKGLKDYIVVDEDHALLIYPKADEQEIKGVVQKLIQ' A
#
# COMPACT_ATOMS: atom_id res chain seq x y z
N MET A 1 -9.32 6.20 24.26
CA MET A 1 -9.71 6.10 22.84
C MET A 1 -8.46 5.64 22.12
N SER A 2 -8.47 4.42 21.60
CA SER A 2 -7.29 3.88 20.93
C SER A 2 -7.28 4.47 19.53
N ASP A 3 -6.50 5.52 19.32
CA ASP A 3 -6.11 6.01 18.00
C ASP A 3 -5.38 4.89 17.27
N LYS A 4 -6.15 3.97 16.69
CA LYS A 4 -5.67 3.06 15.65
C LYS A 4 -5.40 3.95 14.44
N THR A 5 -4.18 4.46 14.35
CA THR A 5 -3.61 4.76 13.04
C THR A 5 -3.63 3.46 12.25
N ASP A 6 -4.66 3.29 11.42
CA ASP A 6 -4.86 2.16 10.49
C ASP A 6 -3.79 2.21 9.38
N GLN A 7 -2.53 2.06 9.76
CA GLN A 7 -1.43 1.89 8.84
C GLN A 7 -1.04 0.41 8.83
N VAL A 8 -1.05 -0.19 7.63
CA VAL A 8 -0.66 -1.59 7.44
C VAL A 8 0.54 -1.58 6.51
N THR A 9 1.67 -2.11 6.97
CA THR A 9 2.90 -2.20 6.17
C THR A 9 3.35 -3.65 6.13
N ILE A 10 3.46 -4.21 4.94
CA ILE A 10 3.94 -5.57 4.68
C ILE A 10 5.14 -5.45 3.76
N GLY A 11 6.34 -5.73 4.28
CA GLY A 11 7.60 -5.59 3.56
C GLY A 11 8.74 -5.12 4.48
N SER A 12 9.96 -5.17 3.98
CA SER A 12 11.16 -4.97 4.80
C SER A 12 11.59 -3.51 4.95
N ASN A 13 11.34 -2.65 3.95
CA ASN A 13 11.88 -1.28 3.88
C ASN A 13 10.82 -0.22 3.52
N ILE A 14 9.79 -0.06 4.36
CA ILE A 14 8.70 0.91 4.14
C ILE A 14 8.80 2.07 5.14
N HIS A 15 8.91 3.29 4.64
CA HIS A 15 8.96 4.51 5.42
C HIS A 15 7.73 5.39 5.15
N LEU A 16 6.89 5.57 6.16
CA LEU A 16 5.71 6.43 6.11
C LEU A 16 5.98 7.74 6.84
N ILE A 17 5.78 8.88 6.20
CA ILE A 17 6.01 10.22 6.76
C ILE A 17 4.72 11.04 6.66
N ASN A 18 4.11 11.39 7.79
CA ASN A 18 2.86 12.17 7.82
C ASN A 18 1.73 11.55 6.97
N SER A 19 1.67 10.21 6.95
CA SER A 19 0.70 9.41 6.20
C SER A 19 -0.25 8.73 7.18
N ASN A 20 -1.54 8.64 6.84
CA ASN A 20 -2.58 8.07 7.71
C ASN A 20 -3.52 7.16 6.92
N ASN A 21 -4.06 6.13 7.56
CA ASN A 21 -5.00 5.19 6.93
C ASN A 21 -4.48 4.58 5.61
N ILE A 22 -3.21 4.20 5.58
CA ILE A 22 -2.51 3.71 4.37
C ILE A 22 -2.16 2.24 4.51
N ILE A 23 -2.32 1.48 3.43
CA ILE A 23 -1.88 0.09 3.33
C ILE A 23 -0.75 0.05 2.33
N VAL A 24 0.38 -0.53 2.70
CA VAL A 24 1.53 -0.73 1.83
C VAL A 24 1.92 -2.20 1.87
N MET A 25 1.91 -2.85 0.71
CA MET A 25 2.37 -4.20 0.51
C MET A 25 3.53 -4.15 -0.47
N SER A 26 4.64 -4.76 -0.11
CA SER A 26 5.86 -4.78 -0.91
C SER A 26 6.50 -6.14 -0.75
N ASN A 27 6.61 -6.87 -1.86
CA ASN A 27 7.28 -8.17 -1.88
C ASN A 27 8.76 -8.07 -2.31
N ASN A 28 9.21 -6.88 -2.70
CA ASN A 28 10.59 -6.61 -3.11
C ASN A 28 11.47 -6.07 -1.97
N GLU A 29 12.79 -6.22 -2.12
CA GLU A 29 13.79 -5.64 -1.22
C GLU A 29 13.96 -4.11 -1.36
N LYS A 30 13.19 -3.49 -2.25
CA LYS A 30 13.25 -2.05 -2.55
C LYS A 30 12.80 -1.21 -1.34
N THR A 31 13.43 -0.05 -1.18
CA THR A 31 13.03 0.94 -0.18
C THR A 31 11.89 1.80 -0.71
N ILE A 32 10.76 1.79 0.00
CA ILE A 32 9.56 2.58 -0.34
C ILE A 32 9.42 3.71 0.67
N VAL A 33 9.34 4.95 0.19
CA VAL A 33 9.15 6.14 1.03
C VAL A 33 7.88 6.86 0.59
N ILE A 34 6.90 6.97 1.48
CA ILE A 34 5.61 7.60 1.19
C ILE A 34 5.37 8.72 2.19
N LYS A 35 5.22 9.95 1.69
CA LYS A 35 5.01 11.15 2.50
C LYS A 35 3.68 11.83 2.17
N GLY A 36 2.87 12.12 3.18
CA GLY A 36 1.65 12.91 3.05
C GLY A 36 0.48 12.20 2.36
N LEU A 37 0.56 10.88 2.20
CA LEU A 37 -0.48 10.09 1.53
C LEU A 37 -1.50 9.58 2.57
N LYS A 38 -2.80 9.71 2.27
CA LYS A 38 -3.86 9.29 3.19
C LYS A 38 -4.98 8.55 2.48
N ASP A 39 -5.47 7.46 3.07
CA ASP A 39 -6.55 6.65 2.49
C ASP A 39 -6.16 6.02 1.15
N TYR A 40 -4.94 5.47 1.06
CA TYR A 40 -4.42 4.79 -0.12
C TYR A 40 -3.92 3.38 0.20
N ILE A 41 -3.89 2.55 -0.83
CA ILE A 41 -3.34 1.21 -0.87
C ILE A 41 -2.24 1.23 -1.92
N VAL A 42 -1.03 0.86 -1.50
CA VAL A 42 0.16 0.74 -2.33
C VAL A 42 0.53 -0.73 -2.36
N VAL A 43 0.58 -1.34 -3.54
CA VAL A 43 1.00 -2.73 -3.72
C VAL A 43 2.16 -2.75 -4.71
N ASP A 44 3.33 -3.12 -4.23
CA ASP A 44 4.57 -3.26 -4.99
C ASP A 44 4.85 -4.75 -5.27
N GLU A 45 4.70 -5.11 -6.53
CA GLU A 45 5.02 -6.42 -7.11
C GLU A 45 6.24 -6.27 -8.04
N ASP A 46 6.87 -7.38 -8.43
CA ASP A 46 8.10 -7.37 -9.25
C ASP A 46 7.99 -6.58 -10.57
N HIS A 47 6.83 -6.64 -11.21
CA HIS A 47 6.58 -6.04 -12.53
C HIS A 47 5.54 -4.91 -12.51
N ALA A 48 4.93 -4.62 -11.36
CA ALA A 48 3.86 -3.65 -11.27
C ALA A 48 3.82 -2.95 -9.90
N LEU A 49 3.53 -1.65 -9.93
CA LEU A 49 3.23 -0.85 -8.74
C LEU A 49 1.80 -0.36 -8.85
N LEU A 50 0.95 -0.74 -7.90
CA LEU A 50 -0.42 -0.31 -7.80
C LEU A 50 -0.54 0.75 -6.72
N ILE A 51 -1.16 1.88 -7.05
CA ILE A 51 -1.46 2.96 -6.09
C ILE A 51 -2.93 3.34 -6.29
N TYR A 52 -3.76 2.97 -5.33
CA TYR A 52 -5.21 3.15 -5.42
C TYR A 52 -5.76 3.72 -4.12
N PRO A 53 -6.81 4.54 -4.17
CA PRO A 53 -7.48 4.97 -2.96
C PRO A 53 -8.14 3.76 -2.27
N LYS A 54 -8.15 3.78 -0.94
CA LYS A 54 -8.71 2.71 -0.10
C LYS A 54 -10.21 2.46 -0.39
N ALA A 55 -10.92 3.48 -0.87
CA ALA A 55 -12.31 3.37 -1.31
C ALA A 55 -12.49 2.31 -2.43
N ASP A 56 -11.49 2.12 -3.27
CA ASP A 56 -11.54 1.24 -4.44
C ASP A 56 -10.93 -0.15 -4.14
N GLU A 57 -10.82 -0.56 -2.87
CA GLU A 57 -10.22 -1.86 -2.47
C GLU A 57 -10.78 -3.05 -3.27
N GLN A 58 -12.09 -3.03 -3.56
CA GLN A 58 -12.75 -4.08 -4.34
C GLN A 58 -12.21 -4.17 -5.77
N GLU A 59 -11.91 -3.03 -6.41
CA GLU A 59 -11.33 -2.99 -7.74
C GLU A 59 -9.88 -3.47 -7.74
N ILE A 60 -9.10 -3.07 -6.72
CA ILE A 60 -7.70 -3.49 -6.54
C ILE A 60 -7.59 -5.02 -6.55
N LYS A 61 -8.45 -5.72 -5.80
CA LYS A 61 -8.45 -7.20 -5.76
C LYS A 61 -8.60 -7.80 -7.16
N GLY A 62 -9.47 -7.21 -7.99
CA GLY A 62 -9.65 -7.64 -9.37
C GLY A 62 -8.43 -7.36 -10.26
N VAL A 63 -7.77 -6.22 -10.08
CA VAL A 63 -6.58 -5.85 -10.86
C VAL A 63 -5.37 -6.70 -10.46
N VAL A 64 -5.13 -6.87 -9.16
CA VAL A 64 -4.03 -7.71 -8.64
C VAL A 64 -4.14 -9.14 -9.17
N GLN A 65 -5.34 -9.73 -9.18
CA GLN A 65 -5.57 -11.06 -9.76
C GLN A 65 -5.29 -11.15 -11.27
N LYS A 66 -5.40 -10.04 -12.01
CA LYS A 66 -5.06 -9.99 -13.45
C LYS A 66 -3.57 -9.78 -13.71
N LEU A 67 -2.86 -9.14 -12.79
CA LEU A 67 -1.43 -8.85 -12.93
C LEU A 67 -0.53 -10.01 -12.51
N ILE A 68 -1.01 -10.91 -11.63
CA ILE A 68 -0.28 -12.10 -11.16
C ILE A 68 -0.60 -13.34 -12.04
N GLN A 69 -1.12 -13.15 -13.26
CA GLN A 69 -1.47 -14.24 -14.17
C GLN A 69 -0.29 -14.66 -15.06
#